data_AF-A0A0I9UW22-F1
#
_entry.id   AF-A0A0I9UW22-F1
#
_cell.length_a   1.000
_cell.length_b   1.000
_cell.length_c   1.000
_cell.angle_alpha   90.00
_cell.angle_beta   90.00
_cell.angle_gamma   90.00
#
_symmetry.space_group_name_H-M   'P 1'
#
loop_
_entity.id
_entity.type
_entity.pdbx_description
1 polymer ?
#
loop_
_entity_poly.entity_id
_entity_poly.type
_entity_poly.pdbx_seq_one_letter_code
_entity_poly.pdbx_strand_id
1 'polypeptide(L)' 'MKKEEIIDTIKQFACSLAEKELVDKYGKLPEQLMTKGGTYRSKYQDEFDKLYDRYEYRLIRLSGKNADELFVCE' A
#
# COMPACT_ATOMS: atom_id res chain seq x y z
N MET A 1 7.75 6.42 19.28
CA MET A 1 7.12 5.43 18.38
C MET A 1 8.10 4.29 18.18
N LYS A 2 7.67 3.06 18.44
CA LYS A 2 8.50 1.87 18.22
C LYS A 2 8.73 1.66 16.72
N LYS A 3 9.77 0.90 16.36
CA LYS A 3 10.09 0.57 14.96
C LYS A 3 8.89 -0.08 14.25
N GLU A 4 8.22 -1.00 14.93
CA GLU A 4 7.02 -1.71 14.46
C GLU A 4 5.86 -0.74 14.18
N GLU A 5 5.56 0.18 15.10
CA GLU A 5 4.49 1.18 14.90
C GLU A 5 4.74 2.07 13.66
N ILE A 6 6.00 2.39 13.38
CA ILE A 6 6.37 3.16 12.18
C ILE A 6 6.14 2.34 10.91
N ILE A 7 6.50 1.04 10.93
CA ILE A 7 6.28 0.13 9.81
C ILE A 7 4.79 -0.01 9.54
N ASP A 8 4.00 -0.27 10.59
CA ASP A 8 2.54 -0.44 10.45
C ASP A 8 1.88 0.84 9.92
N THR A 9 2.33 2.01 10.40
CA THR A 9 1.86 3.30 9.89
C THR A 9 2.19 3.48 8.41
N ILE A 10 3.39 3.10 7.99
CA ILE A 10 3.80 3.15 6.57
C ILE A 10 2.93 2.22 5.72
N LYS A 11 2.71 0.98 6.16
CA LYS A 11 1.87 0.01 5.44
C LYS A 11 0.43 0.52 5.29
N GLN A 12 -0.12 1.09 6.36
CA GLN A 12 -1.45 1.70 6.33
C GLN A 12 -1.52 2.85 5.33
N PHE A 13 -0.53 3.76 5.33
CA PHE A 13 -0.49 4.85 4.36
C PHE A 13 -0.28 4.36 2.92
N ALA A 14 0.56 3.36 2.70
CA ALA A 14 0.77 2.77 1.38
C ALA A 14 -0.53 2.16 0.85
N CYS A 15 -1.27 1.42 1.68
CA CYS A 15 -2.60 0.91 1.34
C CYS A 15 -3.57 2.04 0.96
N SER A 16 -3.70 3.08 1.80
CA SER A 16 -4.64 4.18 1.53
C SER A 16 -4.28 4.96 0.27
N LEU A 17 -2.99 5.18 -0.01
CA LEU A 17 -2.53 5.87 -1.21
C LEU A 17 -2.76 5.01 -2.47
N ALA A 18 -2.46 3.73 -2.40
CA ALA A 18 -2.68 2.80 -3.51
C ALA A 18 -4.16 2.68 -3.85
N GLU A 19 -5.03 2.51 -2.85
CA GLU A 19 -6.48 2.46 -3.05
C GLU A 19 -7.00 3.77 -3.65
N LYS A 20 -6.55 4.91 -3.13
CA LYS A 20 -6.95 6.22 -3.63
C LYS A 20 -6.56 6.41 -5.11
N GLU A 21 -5.32 6.13 -5.47
CA GLU A 21 -4.87 6.28 -6.86
C GLU A 21 -5.56 5.28 -7.80
N LEU A 22 -5.83 4.06 -7.34
CA LEU A 22 -6.57 3.06 -8.10
C LEU A 22 -8.02 3.54 -8.38
N VAL A 23 -8.71 4.05 -7.35
CA VAL A 23 -10.05 4.64 -7.47
C VAL A 23 -10.04 5.85 -8.42
N ASP A 24 -9.10 6.77 -8.23
CA ASP A 24 -8.97 7.98 -9.03
C ASP A 24 -8.67 7.63 -10.51
N LYS A 25 -7.85 6.61 -10.77
CA LYS A 25 -7.52 6.14 -12.13
C LYS A 25 -8.71 5.54 -12.85
N TYR A 26 -9.50 4.72 -12.17
CA TYR A 26 -10.63 4.02 -12.80
C TYR A 26 -11.94 4.79 -12.72
N GLY A 27 -12.01 5.86 -11.93
CA GLY A 27 -13.23 6.64 -11.72
C GLY A 27 -14.36 5.81 -11.10
N LYS A 28 -14.03 4.88 -10.21
CA LYS A 28 -14.96 3.89 -9.64
C LYS A 28 -14.87 3.84 -8.12
N LEU A 29 -15.99 3.51 -7.48
CA LEU A 29 -16.00 3.26 -6.05
C LEU A 29 -15.19 2.00 -5.71
N PRO A 30 -14.54 1.93 -4.53
CA PRO A 30 -13.81 0.75 -4.07
C PRO A 30 -14.62 -0.54 -4.20
N GLU A 31 -15.91 -0.53 -3.84
CA GLU A 31 -16.75 -1.73 -3.88
C GLU A 31 -16.95 -2.26 -5.31
N GLN A 32 -16.84 -1.40 -6.32
CA GLN A 32 -16.94 -1.79 -7.73
C GLN A 32 -15.65 -2.42 -8.26
N LEU A 33 -14.52 -2.14 -7.60
CA LEU A 33 -13.22 -2.73 -7.90
C LEU A 33 -13.05 -4.08 -7.19
N MET A 34 -13.79 -4.32 -6.12
CA MET A 34 -13.73 -5.54 -5.33
C MET A 34 -14.60 -6.67 -5.90
N THR A 35 -14.25 -7.89 -5.49
CA THR A 35 -15.09 -9.08 -5.58
C THR A 35 -16.07 -9.08 -4.41
N LYS A 36 -17.09 -9.95 -4.47
CA LYS A 36 -18.00 -10.14 -3.33
C LYS A 36 -17.29 -10.66 -2.06
N GLY A 37 -16.06 -11.18 -2.20
CA GLY A 37 -15.24 -11.65 -1.09
C GLY A 37 -14.37 -10.58 -0.44
N GLY A 38 -14.49 -9.30 -0.84
CA GLY A 38 -13.73 -8.20 -0.25
C GLY A 38 -12.30 -8.04 -0.76
N THR A 39 -11.88 -8.85 -1.72
CA THR A 39 -10.58 -8.70 -2.42
C THR A 39 -10.75 -7.93 -3.72
N TYR A 40 -9.69 -7.29 -4.23
CA TYR A 40 -9.76 -6.70 -5.57
C TYR A 40 -9.98 -7.78 -6.64
N ARG A 41 -10.73 -7.44 -7.69
CA ARG A 41 -10.77 -8.30 -8.89
C ARG A 41 -9.36 -8.39 -9.47
N SER A 42 -8.98 -9.55 -10.01
CA SER A 42 -7.61 -9.83 -10.48
C SER A 42 -6.98 -8.69 -11.29
N LYS A 43 -7.70 -8.10 -12.24
CA LYS A 43 -7.21 -6.96 -13.05
C LYS A 43 -6.85 -5.69 -12.26
N TYR A 44 -7.45 -5.50 -11.09
CA TYR A 44 -7.22 -4.38 -10.19
C TYR A 44 -6.22 -4.74 -9.09
N GLN A 45 -6.13 -6.02 -8.71
CA GLN A 45 -5.17 -6.51 -7.71
C GLN A 45 -3.73 -6.30 -8.19
N ASP A 46 -3.38 -6.72 -9.41
CA ASP A 46 -2.02 -6.55 -9.96
C ASP A 46 -1.59 -5.07 -10.01
N GLU A 47 -2.54 -4.16 -10.21
CA GLU A 47 -2.25 -2.74 -10.25
C GLU A 47 -2.16 -2.13 -8.85
N PHE A 48 -3.06 -2.54 -7.94
CA PHE A 48 -2.98 -2.17 -6.54
C PHE A 48 -1.63 -2.57 -5.94
N ASP A 49 -1.17 -3.81 -6.18
CA ASP A 49 0.09 -4.31 -5.64
C ASP A 49 1.28 -3.46 -6.11
N LYS A 50 1.31 -3.07 -7.39
CA LYS A 50 2.35 -2.16 -7.93
C LYS A 50 2.30 -0.78 -7.30
N LEU A 51 1.11 -0.24 -7.06
CA LEU A 51 0.93 1.05 -6.40
C LEU A 51 1.36 0.97 -4.93
N TYR A 52 0.98 -0.10 -4.24
CA TYR A 52 1.35 -0.38 -2.86
C TYR A 52 2.87 -0.43 -2.71
N ASP A 53 3.55 -1.27 -3.50
CA ASP A 53 5.02 -1.40 -3.45
C ASP A 53 5.72 -0.06 -3.68
N ARG A 54 5.23 0.72 -4.65
CA ARG A 54 5.76 2.05 -4.96
C ARG A 54 5.60 3.01 -3.79
N TYR A 55 4.42 3.02 -3.15
CA TYR A 55 4.14 3.92 -2.04
C TYR A 55 4.85 3.50 -0.76
N GLU A 56 4.87 2.21 -0.45
CA GLU A 56 5.60 1.65 0.68
C GLU A 56 7.08 2.01 0.58
N TYR A 57 7.73 1.72 -0.55
CA TYR A 57 9.13 2.06 -0.79
C TYR A 57 9.40 3.56 -0.64
N ARG A 58 8.52 4.41 -1.19
CA ARG A 58 8.67 5.86 -1.11
C ARG A 58 8.53 6.37 0.32
N LEU A 59 7.56 5.87 1.07
CA LEU A 59 7.32 6.26 2.46
C LEU A 59 8.45 5.82 3.38
N ILE A 60 8.97 4.61 3.17
CA ILE A 60 10.18 4.13 3.84
C ILE A 60 11.35 5.09 3.61
N ARG A 61 11.63 5.41 2.35
CA ARG A 61 12.71 6.33 1.99
C ARG A 61 12.51 7.73 2.59
N LEU A 62 11.28 8.23 2.62
CA LEU A 62 10.94 9.53 3.22
C LEU A 62 11.05 9.53 4.75
N SER A 63 10.86 8.38 5.40
CA SER A 63 11.03 8.25 6.84
C SER A 63 12.50 8.37 7.30
N GLY A 64 13.44 8.51 6.35
CA GLY A 64 14.88 8.59 6.63
C GLY A 64 15.50 7.26 7.02
N LYS A 65 14.75 6.16 6.89
CA LYS A 65 15.18 4.80 7.19
C LYS A 65 15.42 4.02 5.91
N ASN A 66 16.43 3.17 5.93
CA ASN A 66 16.74 2.21 4.88
C ASN A 66 15.69 1.09 4.94
N ALA A 67 15.22 0.60 3.79
CA ALA A 67 14.31 -0.56 3.76
C ALA A 67 14.94 -1.75 4.48
N ASP A 68 16.25 -1.97 4.29
CA ASP A 68 17.01 -2.97 5.03
C ASP A 68 16.92 -2.79 6.55
N GLU A 69 17.07 -1.56 7.06
CA GLU A 69 16.97 -1.29 8.51
C GLU A 69 15.58 -1.55 9.08
N LEU A 70 14.52 -1.33 8.28
CA LEU A 70 13.13 -1.57 8.69
C LEU A 70 12.75 -3.05 8.61
N PHE A 71 13.26 -3.78 7.63
CA PHE A 71 12.90 -5.17 7.35
C PHE A 71 13.96 -6.20 7.77
N VAL A 72 14.97 -5.85 8.58
CA VAL A 72 15.83 -6.87 9.23
C VAL A 72 14.93 -7.79 10.06
N CYS A 73 14.70 -9.00 9.57
CA CYS A 73 14.21 -10.12 10.36
C CYS A 73 15.28 -10.46 11.41
N GLU A 74 14.92 -10.42 12.69
CA GLU A 74 15.56 -11.27 13.70
C GLU A 74 15.15 -12.73 13.52
#